data_AF-A0A934KZ18-F1
#
_entry.id   AF-A0A934KZ18-F1
#
_cell.length_a   1.000
_cell.length_b   1.000
_cell.length_c   1.000
_cell.angle_alpha   90.00
_cell.angle_beta   90.00
_cell.angle_gamma   90.00
#
_symmetry.space_group_name_H-M   'P 1'
#
loop_
_entity.id
_entity.type
_entity.pdbx_description
1 polymer ?
#
loop_
_entity_poly.entity_id
_entity_poly.type
_entity_poly.pdbx_seq_one_letter_code
_entity_poly.pdbx_strand_id
1 'polypeptide(L)'
;MPPTSSASIDFARDIQPILETSCLRCHGAVKPKGGFRLDTRDAAVRGGTGGPVILPGRSAESRLIHAVARLDAETQMPPAGKGEPLTAEQVGKLRAWIDQGVKWDESAFSRQPKIEFSVAPTIRAISVSGNEAKFREHTGLRPGVSGGAANFSYEQQLDADTRFSLSGHTLPRDEDYAVKLSLDRRDVGFVRAEFEQWRRYYDDTGGSYAPFATPSFRLGRELFMDGGRAAFDVGFTLPDWPRVTLGYEYQFRDGVQSTLHWGDSTQAGVTKNIYPSLRYVDEHTHIFKLDLEHDWRGTRIEDSARFEFYDLSTRKEQATLASGAAGATFTPASFVLVREQASHWQGQNALRLERQLTDWLFGSAGHLYSRMDGDAGFQMNTVTAAGVPTNGEQWFANQILLERESHLFSASALAGPWENLTLSGAVQSEWTRQTGLGDENLQIVVFGLPFPVPIAVNSQLDVRSTTEHFALRYSGVPHTALYAEGRFQQETRGVFEQQTGGAAFLRRTDAD
;
A
#
# COMPACT_ATOMS: atom_id res chain seq x y z
N MET A 1 -14.67 -43.85 44.56
CA MET A 1 -14.09 -43.98 43.20
C MET A 1 -15.04 -44.84 42.35
N PRO A 2 -15.54 -44.37 41.20
CA PRO A 2 -16.48 -45.13 40.38
C PRO A 2 -15.88 -46.43 39.82
N PRO A 3 -16.68 -47.49 39.58
CA PRO A 3 -16.19 -48.72 38.97
C PRO A 3 -15.70 -48.47 37.53
N THR A 4 -14.73 -49.26 37.09
CA THR A 4 -14.27 -49.30 35.69
C THR A 4 -15.36 -49.87 34.79
N SER A 5 -15.54 -49.32 33.58
CA SER A 5 -16.38 -49.97 32.57
C SER A 5 -15.79 -51.34 32.16
N SER A 6 -16.63 -52.37 32.04
CA SER A 6 -16.22 -53.73 31.63
C SER A 6 -16.17 -53.92 30.11
N ALA A 7 -16.60 -52.91 29.33
CA ALA A 7 -16.62 -52.96 27.87
C ALA A 7 -15.29 -52.52 27.24
N SER A 8 -14.99 -53.04 26.04
CA SER A 8 -13.89 -52.54 25.20
C SER A 8 -14.14 -51.07 24.87
N ILE A 9 -13.17 -50.21 25.17
CA ILE A 9 -13.26 -48.77 24.92
C ILE A 9 -12.71 -48.44 23.54
N ASP A 10 -13.50 -47.72 22.75
CA ASP A 10 -13.04 -47.10 21.51
C ASP A 10 -12.72 -45.62 21.76
N PHE A 11 -11.54 -45.17 21.30
CA PHE A 11 -11.08 -43.82 21.59
C PHE A 11 -11.98 -42.76 20.94
N ALA A 12 -12.23 -42.89 19.63
CA ALA A 12 -12.97 -41.90 18.86
C ALA A 12 -14.44 -41.81 19.30
N ARG A 13 -15.06 -42.94 19.63
CA ARG A 13 -16.45 -42.99 20.07
C ARG A 13 -16.64 -42.61 21.54
N ASP A 14 -15.80 -43.14 22.43
CA ASP A 14 -16.09 -43.13 23.87
C ASP A 14 -15.26 -42.12 24.68
N ILE A 15 -14.09 -41.70 24.19
CA ILE A 15 -13.12 -40.88 24.94
C ILE A 15 -12.94 -39.50 24.31
N GLN A 16 -12.79 -39.42 23.00
CA GLN A 16 -12.62 -38.17 22.27
C GLN A 16 -13.70 -37.14 22.60
N PRO A 17 -15.02 -37.47 22.61
CA PRO A 17 -16.05 -36.49 22.95
C PRO A 17 -15.89 -35.92 24.37
N ILE A 18 -15.42 -36.73 25.32
CA ILE A 18 -15.17 -36.31 26.71
C ILE A 18 -13.99 -35.33 26.75
N LEU A 19 -12.90 -35.64 26.06
CA LEU A 19 -11.72 -34.78 26.02
C LEU A 19 -12.03 -33.45 25.34
N GLU A 20 -12.72 -33.46 24.20
CA GLU A 20 -13.10 -32.26 23.45
C GLU A 20 -14.00 -31.33 24.27
N THR A 21 -15.02 -31.90 24.92
CA THR A 21 -16.03 -31.12 25.63
C THR A 21 -15.50 -30.57 26.94
N SER A 22 -14.71 -31.37 27.68
CA SER A 22 -14.41 -31.09 29.08
C SER A 22 -12.93 -30.81 29.37
N CYS A 23 -12.01 -31.14 28.47
CA CYS A 23 -10.57 -31.11 28.77
C CYS A 23 -9.76 -30.17 27.86
N LEU A 24 -9.98 -30.22 26.53
CA LEU A 24 -9.11 -29.54 25.55
C LEU A 24 -9.12 -28.01 25.64
N ARG A 25 -10.15 -27.42 26.24
CA ARG A 25 -10.21 -25.97 26.49
C ARG A 25 -9.06 -25.47 27.39
N CYS A 26 -8.62 -26.28 28.34
CA CYS A 26 -7.57 -25.93 29.30
C CYS A 26 -6.29 -26.79 29.12
N HIS A 27 -6.43 -27.97 28.51
CA HIS A 27 -5.35 -28.94 28.30
C HIS A 27 -5.15 -29.28 26.83
N GLY A 28 -5.48 -28.36 25.91
CA GLY A 28 -5.19 -28.47 24.48
C GLY A 28 -3.81 -27.90 24.09
N ALA A 29 -3.58 -27.72 22.79
CA ALA A 29 -2.29 -27.26 22.25
C ALA A 29 -1.85 -25.86 22.73
N VAL A 30 -2.80 -24.96 23.01
CA VAL A 30 -2.52 -23.54 23.29
C VAL A 30 -2.54 -23.27 24.80
N LYS A 31 -1.37 -22.97 25.38
CA LYS A 31 -1.16 -22.67 26.82
C LYS A 31 -1.80 -23.68 27.79
N PRO A 32 -1.40 -24.97 27.73
CA PRO A 32 -1.94 -26.02 28.61
C PRO A 32 -1.68 -25.72 30.08
N LYS A 33 -2.73 -25.76 30.91
CA LYS A 33 -2.62 -25.56 32.36
C LYS A 33 -1.77 -26.67 32.98
N GLY A 34 -0.83 -26.28 33.84
CA GLY A 34 0.14 -27.22 34.44
C GLY A 34 1.05 -27.90 33.43
N GLY A 35 1.19 -27.37 32.20
CA GLY A 35 1.95 -27.99 31.11
C GLY A 35 1.39 -29.34 30.64
N PHE A 36 0.19 -29.73 31.07
CA PHE A 36 -0.41 -31.02 30.75
C PHE A 36 -1.30 -30.92 29.51
N ARG A 37 -1.00 -31.72 28.49
CA ARG A 37 -1.70 -31.75 27.20
C ARG A 37 -2.45 -33.07 26.99
N LEU A 38 -3.65 -32.97 26.43
CA LEU A 38 -4.56 -34.09 26.15
C LEU A 38 -4.98 -34.16 24.68
N ASP A 39 -4.34 -33.38 23.80
CA ASP A 39 -4.61 -33.35 22.35
C ASP A 39 -3.77 -34.36 21.56
N THR A 40 -2.77 -34.99 22.18
CA THR A 40 -1.99 -36.09 21.58
C THR A 40 -1.68 -37.17 22.63
N ARG A 41 -1.58 -38.43 22.20
CA ARG A 41 -1.25 -39.56 23.09
C ARG A 41 0.05 -39.36 23.84
N ASP A 42 1.10 -38.99 23.11
CA ASP A 42 2.44 -38.85 23.68
C ASP A 42 2.50 -37.76 24.74
N ALA A 43 1.82 -36.64 24.53
CA ALA A 43 1.77 -35.57 25.52
C ALA A 43 0.92 -35.97 26.75
N ALA A 44 -0.18 -36.69 26.52
CA ALA A 44 -1.05 -37.18 27.59
C ALA A 44 -0.33 -38.20 28.51
N VAL A 45 0.49 -39.09 27.94
CA VAL A 45 1.27 -40.07 28.70
C VAL A 45 2.51 -39.45 29.36
N ARG A 46 3.17 -38.50 28.69
CA ARG A 46 4.33 -37.77 29.24
C ARG A 46 3.98 -37.01 30.53
N GLY A 47 2.74 -36.51 30.63
CA GLY A 47 2.25 -35.77 31.78
C GLY A 47 2.59 -34.28 31.72
N GLY A 48 2.37 -33.58 32.85
CA GLY A 48 2.58 -32.14 32.97
C GLY A 48 3.87 -31.78 33.70
N THR A 49 4.01 -30.52 34.12
CA THR A 49 5.17 -30.03 34.87
C THR A 49 5.39 -30.76 36.20
N GLY A 50 4.33 -31.36 36.77
CA GLY A 50 4.40 -32.18 37.97
C GLY A 50 4.70 -33.67 37.72
N GLY A 51 5.08 -34.08 36.51
CA GLY A 51 5.38 -35.47 36.13
C GLY A 51 4.19 -36.23 35.51
N PRO A 52 4.26 -37.58 35.41
CA PRO A 52 3.24 -38.40 34.76
C PRO A 52 1.85 -38.25 35.39
N VAL A 53 0.84 -37.97 34.56
CA VAL A 53 -0.56 -37.75 35.00
C VAL A 53 -1.45 -38.96 34.68
N ILE A 54 -1.16 -39.64 33.58
CA ILE A 54 -1.78 -40.90 33.16
C ILE A 54 -0.74 -42.00 33.27
N LEU A 55 -1.07 -43.08 33.98
CA LEU A 55 -0.26 -44.29 34.08
C LEU A 55 -0.98 -45.40 33.30
N PRO A 56 -0.55 -45.74 32.08
CA PRO A 56 -1.17 -46.80 31.29
C PRO A 56 -1.24 -48.12 32.07
N GLY A 57 -2.40 -48.77 32.05
CA GLY A 57 -2.68 -50.00 32.81
C GLY A 57 -2.97 -49.80 34.30
N ARG A 58 -2.89 -48.56 34.83
CA ARG A 58 -3.05 -48.26 36.25
C ARG A 58 -3.95 -47.04 36.49
N SER A 59 -5.23 -47.15 36.15
CA SER A 59 -6.20 -46.06 36.30
C SER A 59 -6.41 -45.62 37.74
N ALA A 60 -6.33 -46.55 38.70
CA ALA A 60 -6.49 -46.28 40.12
C ALA A 60 -5.34 -45.45 40.72
N GLU A 61 -4.15 -45.50 40.11
CA GLU A 61 -2.97 -44.71 40.51
C GLU A 61 -2.78 -43.45 39.66
N SER A 62 -3.56 -43.29 38.59
CA SER A 62 -3.45 -42.17 37.67
C SER A 62 -4.05 -40.89 38.25
N ARG A 63 -3.25 -39.83 38.37
CA ARG A 63 -3.68 -38.52 38.88
C ARG A 63 -4.83 -37.92 38.08
N LEU A 64 -4.92 -38.18 36.77
CA LEU A 64 -6.07 -37.79 35.96
C LEU A 64 -7.39 -38.26 36.58
N ILE A 65 -7.45 -39.53 37.01
CA ILE A 65 -8.66 -40.13 37.58
C ILE A 65 -8.96 -39.56 38.95
N HIS A 66 -7.94 -39.31 39.78
CA HIS A 66 -8.15 -38.68 41.09
C HIS A 66 -8.74 -37.27 40.96
N ALA A 67 -8.27 -36.50 39.98
CA ALA A 67 -8.76 -35.15 39.68
C ALA A 67 -10.20 -35.14 39.16
N VAL A 68 -10.53 -35.97 38.16
CA VAL A 68 -11.89 -35.99 37.55
C VAL A 68 -12.92 -36.73 38.40
N ALA A 69 -12.48 -37.67 39.25
CA ALA A 69 -13.34 -38.31 40.25
C ALA A 69 -13.43 -37.50 41.56
N ARG A 70 -12.78 -36.33 41.62
CA ARG A 70 -12.80 -35.37 42.73
C ARG A 70 -12.42 -35.97 44.08
N LEU A 71 -11.42 -36.85 44.08
CA LEU A 71 -10.93 -37.52 45.29
C LEU A 71 -10.02 -36.61 46.15
N ASP A 72 -9.54 -35.52 45.57
CA ASP A 72 -8.74 -34.49 46.23
C ASP A 72 -9.37 -33.13 45.91
N ALA A 73 -9.63 -32.32 46.94
CA ALA A 73 -10.31 -31.02 46.84
C ALA A 73 -9.46 -29.96 46.12
N GLU A 74 -8.13 -30.04 46.22
CA GLU A 74 -7.21 -29.04 45.67
C GLU A 74 -6.94 -29.23 44.17
N THR A 75 -7.18 -30.45 43.66
CA THR A 75 -6.85 -30.83 42.27
C THR A 75 -8.06 -31.23 41.44
N GLN A 76 -9.28 -30.89 41.89
CA GLN A 76 -10.53 -31.26 41.20
C GLN A 76 -10.62 -30.68 39.78
N MET A 77 -11.07 -31.53 38.84
CA MET A 77 -11.28 -31.15 37.44
C MET A 77 -12.71 -31.52 36.96
N PRO A 78 -13.40 -30.62 36.24
CA PRO A 78 -13.07 -29.21 36.04
C PRO A 78 -13.10 -28.42 37.36
N PRO A 79 -12.30 -27.33 37.50
CA PRO A 79 -12.33 -26.49 38.70
C PRO A 79 -13.72 -25.90 38.95
N ALA A 80 -14.01 -25.56 40.21
CA ALA A 80 -15.30 -24.95 40.58
C ALA A 80 -15.61 -23.73 39.70
N GLY A 81 -16.80 -23.71 39.08
CA GLY A 81 -17.24 -22.64 38.18
C GLY A 81 -16.58 -22.62 36.80
N LYS A 82 -15.75 -23.62 36.45
CA LYS A 82 -15.06 -23.71 35.14
C LYS A 82 -15.54 -24.88 34.27
N GLY A 83 -16.59 -25.58 34.66
CA GLY A 83 -17.24 -26.61 33.85
C GLY A 83 -18.06 -27.58 34.69
N GLU A 84 -18.91 -28.36 34.04
CA GLU A 84 -19.69 -29.42 34.69
C GLU A 84 -18.78 -30.59 35.09
N PRO A 85 -18.96 -31.18 36.30
CA PRO A 85 -18.27 -32.40 36.68
C PRO A 85 -18.60 -33.56 35.72
N LEU A 86 -17.61 -34.43 35.47
CA LEU A 86 -17.86 -35.63 34.69
C LEU A 86 -18.81 -36.57 35.45
N THR A 87 -19.69 -37.25 34.70
CA THR A 87 -20.56 -38.27 35.28
C THR A 87 -19.78 -39.50 35.72
N ALA A 88 -20.33 -40.29 36.65
CA ALA A 88 -19.69 -41.54 37.08
C ALA A 88 -19.40 -42.51 35.91
N GLU A 89 -20.25 -42.49 34.88
CA GLU A 89 -20.07 -43.29 33.67
C GLU A 89 -18.89 -42.77 32.82
N GLN A 90 -18.77 -41.45 32.63
CA GLN A 90 -17.65 -40.84 31.91
C GLN A 90 -16.31 -41.10 32.60
N VAL A 91 -16.29 -40.99 33.94
CA VAL A 91 -15.12 -41.36 34.75
C VAL A 91 -14.83 -42.87 34.60
N GLY A 92 -15.86 -43.72 34.60
CA GLY A 92 -15.73 -45.16 34.36
C GLY A 92 -15.12 -45.52 33.00
N LYS A 93 -15.49 -44.77 31.94
CA LYS A 93 -14.92 -44.90 30.59
C LYS A 93 -13.45 -44.47 30.55
N LEU A 94 -13.11 -43.33 31.14
CA LEU A 94 -11.71 -42.87 31.25
C LEU A 94 -10.83 -43.88 32.01
N ARG A 95 -11.36 -44.47 33.09
CA ARG A 95 -10.62 -45.52 33.84
C ARG A 95 -10.37 -46.74 32.98
N ALA A 96 -11.41 -47.27 32.33
CA ALA A 96 -11.30 -48.44 31.46
C ALA A 96 -10.34 -48.20 30.29
N TRP A 97 -10.35 -46.99 29.71
CA TRP A 97 -9.42 -46.59 28.66
C TRP A 97 -7.95 -46.59 29.13
N ILE A 98 -7.68 -46.06 30.33
CA ILE A 98 -6.34 -46.08 30.91
C ILE A 98 -5.89 -47.52 31.19
N ASP A 99 -6.76 -48.34 31.77
CA ASP A 99 -6.48 -49.75 32.08
C ASP A 99 -6.27 -50.59 30.82
N GLN A 100 -6.92 -50.24 29.71
CA GLN A 100 -6.72 -50.85 28.38
C GLN A 100 -5.48 -50.33 27.63
N GLY A 101 -4.62 -49.56 28.29
CA GLY A 101 -3.32 -49.14 27.75
C GLY A 101 -3.33 -47.82 26.97
N VAL A 102 -4.37 -46.99 27.14
CA VAL A 102 -4.45 -45.65 26.53
C VAL A 102 -4.33 -45.76 25.00
N LYS A 103 -5.18 -46.60 24.39
CA LYS A 103 -5.28 -46.71 22.93
C LYS A 103 -5.82 -45.39 22.38
N TRP A 104 -5.17 -44.85 21.36
CA TRP A 104 -5.46 -43.53 20.82
C TRP A 104 -5.64 -43.63 19.31
N ASP A 105 -6.60 -42.90 18.76
CA ASP A 105 -6.72 -42.71 17.32
C ASP A 105 -5.93 -41.46 16.93
N GLU A 106 -4.78 -41.63 16.28
CA GLU A 106 -3.90 -40.51 15.91
C GLU A 106 -4.54 -39.56 14.87
N SER A 107 -5.62 -39.98 14.20
CA SER A 107 -6.36 -39.14 13.27
C SER A 107 -7.41 -38.24 13.96
N ALA A 108 -7.79 -38.54 15.20
CA ALA A 108 -8.88 -37.87 15.93
C ALA A 108 -8.67 -36.35 16.14
N PHE A 109 -7.42 -35.91 16.25
CA PHE A 109 -7.06 -34.50 16.43
C PHE A 109 -6.10 -33.97 15.35
N SER A 110 -5.82 -34.78 14.33
CA SER A 110 -4.98 -34.36 13.20
C SER A 110 -5.75 -33.34 12.36
N ARG A 111 -5.49 -32.06 12.62
CA ARG A 111 -5.85 -31.00 11.67
C ARG A 111 -4.97 -31.20 10.44
N GLN A 112 -5.48 -31.90 9.43
CA GLN A 112 -4.86 -31.84 8.13
C GLN A 112 -4.73 -30.35 7.75
N PRO A 113 -3.55 -29.88 7.30
CA PRO A 113 -3.44 -28.52 6.80
C PRO A 113 -4.45 -28.39 5.67
N LYS A 114 -5.47 -27.55 5.89
CA LYS A 114 -6.46 -27.24 4.87
C LYS A 114 -5.73 -26.44 3.81
N ILE A 115 -5.33 -27.11 2.74
CA ILE A 115 -4.76 -26.48 1.55
C ILE A 115 -5.95 -26.10 0.68
N GLU A 116 -6.15 -24.80 0.48
CA GLU A 116 -7.11 -24.28 -0.48
C GLU A 116 -6.33 -23.75 -1.67
N PHE A 117 -6.50 -24.38 -2.82
CA PHE A 117 -5.89 -23.95 -4.08
C PHE A 117 -6.98 -23.71 -5.10
N SER A 118 -6.91 -22.58 -5.78
CA SER A 118 -7.79 -22.22 -6.88
C SER A 118 -6.98 -21.59 -8.00
N VAL A 119 -7.34 -21.91 -9.24
CA VAL A 119 -6.80 -21.26 -10.44
C VAL A 119 -7.92 -21.14 -11.45
N ALA A 120 -8.15 -19.93 -11.98
CA ALA A 120 -8.99 -19.76 -13.16
C ALA A 120 -8.09 -19.60 -14.40
N PRO A 121 -7.85 -20.67 -15.15
CA PRO A 121 -7.18 -20.55 -16.44
C PRO A 121 -8.06 -19.69 -17.37
N THR A 122 -7.42 -18.83 -18.15
CA THR A 122 -8.10 -18.03 -19.15
C THR A 122 -7.44 -18.20 -20.50
N ILE A 123 -8.26 -18.25 -21.55
CA ILE A 123 -7.86 -18.23 -22.95
C ILE A 123 -8.73 -17.20 -23.63
N ARG A 124 -8.11 -16.34 -24.43
CA ARG A 124 -8.78 -15.26 -25.15
C ARG A 124 -8.31 -15.25 -26.59
N ALA A 125 -9.24 -15.09 -27.52
CA ALA A 125 -8.94 -14.92 -28.94
C ALA A 125 -9.56 -13.60 -29.41
N ILE A 126 -8.72 -12.67 -29.88
CA ILE A 126 -9.14 -11.35 -30.35
C ILE A 126 -8.82 -11.23 -31.83
N SER A 127 -9.82 -10.86 -32.62
CA SER A 127 -9.64 -10.38 -34.00
C SER A 127 -10.02 -8.90 -34.07
N VAL A 128 -9.22 -8.09 -34.74
CA VAL A 128 -9.50 -6.66 -34.92
C VAL A 128 -9.65 -6.38 -36.41
N SER A 129 -10.72 -5.70 -36.78
CA SER A 129 -10.88 -5.09 -38.10
C SER A 129 -10.69 -3.58 -37.96
N GLY A 130 -9.74 -2.98 -38.69
CA GLY A 130 -9.45 -1.55 -38.63
C GLY A 130 -8.08 -1.24 -38.02
N ASN A 131 -8.00 -0.25 -37.13
CA ASN A 131 -6.73 0.19 -36.54
C ASN A 131 -6.35 -0.65 -35.31
N GLU A 132 -5.47 -1.64 -35.53
CA GLU A 132 -4.94 -2.48 -34.45
C GLU A 132 -4.14 -1.71 -33.42
N ALA A 133 -3.35 -0.70 -33.82
CA ALA A 133 -2.54 0.10 -32.87
C ALA A 133 -3.44 0.88 -31.91
N LYS A 134 -4.53 1.45 -32.42
CA LYS A 134 -5.53 2.14 -31.60
C LYS A 134 -6.28 1.20 -30.67
N PHE A 135 -6.62 0.00 -31.17
CA PHE A 135 -7.19 -1.04 -30.33
C PHE A 135 -6.25 -1.40 -29.17
N ARG A 136 -4.95 -1.59 -29.43
CA ARG A 136 -3.95 -1.87 -28.37
C ARG A 136 -3.85 -0.73 -27.36
N GLU A 137 -3.78 0.52 -27.83
CA GLU A 137 -3.73 1.71 -26.95
C GLU A 137 -4.95 1.80 -26.02
N HIS A 138 -6.16 1.51 -26.54
CA HIS A 138 -7.40 1.62 -25.78
C HIS A 138 -7.64 0.47 -24.81
N THR A 139 -7.24 -0.75 -25.20
CA THR A 139 -7.57 -1.96 -24.44
C THR A 139 -6.41 -2.52 -23.64
N GLY A 140 -5.17 -2.17 -24.00
CA GLY A 140 -3.97 -2.83 -23.49
C GLY A 140 -3.72 -4.22 -24.11
N LEU A 141 -4.57 -4.68 -25.03
CA LEU A 141 -4.55 -6.06 -25.52
C LEU A 141 -4.01 -6.18 -26.94
N ARG A 142 -3.36 -7.31 -27.24
CA ARG A 142 -2.90 -7.65 -28.60
C ARG A 142 -3.92 -8.53 -29.34
N PRO A 143 -4.14 -8.33 -30.66
CA PRO A 143 -4.86 -9.30 -31.49
C PRO A 143 -4.18 -10.67 -31.47
N GLY A 144 -4.96 -11.73 -31.70
CA GLY A 144 -4.51 -13.13 -31.65
C GLY A 144 -4.99 -13.87 -30.40
N VAL A 145 -4.40 -15.05 -30.17
CA VAL A 145 -4.73 -15.92 -29.04
C VAL A 145 -3.78 -15.66 -27.86
N SER A 146 -4.32 -15.30 -26.71
CA SER A 146 -3.59 -15.20 -25.44
C SER A 146 -4.17 -16.16 -24.41
N GLY A 147 -3.37 -16.50 -23.41
CA GLY A 147 -3.82 -17.29 -22.28
C GLY A 147 -2.93 -17.07 -21.07
N GLY A 148 -3.42 -17.50 -19.91
CA GLY A 148 -2.75 -17.32 -18.63
C GLY A 148 -3.65 -17.75 -17.47
N ALA A 149 -3.40 -17.20 -16.30
CA ALA A 149 -4.25 -17.36 -15.12
C ALA A 149 -4.89 -16.01 -14.79
N ALA A 150 -6.21 -15.90 -14.97
CA ALA A 150 -6.96 -14.68 -14.64
C ALA A 150 -6.95 -14.42 -13.14
N ASN A 151 -6.93 -15.49 -12.35
CA ASN A 151 -6.57 -15.46 -10.94
C ASN A 151 -5.98 -16.81 -10.53
N PHE A 152 -5.13 -16.78 -9.52
CA PHE A 152 -4.75 -17.94 -8.75
C PHE A 152 -4.72 -17.58 -7.27
N SER A 153 -5.03 -18.54 -6.42
CA SER A 153 -4.89 -18.43 -4.98
C SER A 153 -4.43 -19.75 -4.40
N TYR A 154 -3.60 -19.65 -3.37
CA TYR A 154 -3.11 -20.74 -2.57
C TYR A 154 -3.11 -20.27 -1.13
N GLU A 155 -3.87 -20.93 -0.28
CA GLU A 155 -3.87 -20.71 1.17
C GLU A 155 -3.53 -22.01 1.87
N GLN A 156 -2.65 -21.91 2.87
CA GLN A 156 -2.26 -23.04 3.70
C GLN A 156 -2.18 -22.60 5.16
N GLN A 157 -2.93 -23.30 6.01
CA GLN A 157 -2.73 -23.22 7.44
C GLN A 157 -1.54 -24.12 7.81
N LEU A 158 -0.41 -23.51 8.21
CA LEU A 158 0.84 -24.25 8.53
C LEU A 158 0.79 -24.88 9.93
N ASP A 159 0.21 -24.15 10.90
CA ASP A 159 -0.05 -24.61 12.27
C ASP A 159 -1.27 -23.87 12.87
N ALA A 160 -1.53 -23.92 14.19
CA ALA A 160 -2.71 -23.27 14.79
C ALA A 160 -2.73 -21.73 14.72
N ASP A 161 -1.57 -21.12 14.50
CA ASP A 161 -1.33 -19.69 14.62
C ASP A 161 -0.72 -19.09 13.35
N THR A 162 -0.15 -19.91 12.46
CA THR A 162 0.55 -19.50 11.23
C THR A 162 -0.24 -19.84 9.97
N ARG A 163 -0.49 -18.82 9.14
CA ARG A 163 -1.12 -18.93 7.83
C ARG A 163 -0.17 -18.42 6.74
N PHE A 164 -0.06 -19.19 5.66
CA PHE A 164 0.56 -18.75 4.42
C PHE A 164 -0.50 -18.51 3.36
N SER A 165 -0.37 -17.43 2.60
CA SER A 165 -1.19 -17.18 1.41
C SER A 165 -0.33 -16.68 0.24
N LEU A 166 -0.73 -17.08 -0.96
CA LEU A 166 -0.17 -16.65 -2.23
C LEU A 166 -1.34 -16.42 -3.20
N SER A 167 -1.43 -15.26 -3.82
CA SER A 167 -2.48 -14.96 -4.80
C SER A 167 -1.97 -14.03 -5.90
N GLY A 168 -2.69 -13.96 -7.01
CA GLY A 168 -2.29 -13.12 -8.12
C GLY A 168 -2.96 -13.45 -9.44
N HIS A 169 -2.42 -12.89 -10.51
CA HIS A 169 -2.78 -13.19 -11.90
C HIS A 169 -1.55 -13.11 -12.80
N THR A 170 -1.62 -13.77 -13.95
CA THR A 170 -0.57 -13.69 -14.96
C THR A 170 -1.17 -13.79 -16.36
N LEU A 171 -0.93 -12.77 -17.17
CA LEU A 171 -1.30 -12.68 -18.57
C LEU A 171 -0.03 -12.38 -19.40
N PRO A 172 0.82 -13.39 -19.66
CA PRO A 172 2.17 -13.17 -20.18
C PRO A 172 2.24 -12.42 -21.51
N ARG A 173 1.27 -12.62 -22.40
CA ARG A 173 1.26 -11.96 -23.72
C ARG A 173 1.02 -10.45 -23.62
N ASP A 174 0.33 -10.00 -22.57
CA ASP A 174 -0.02 -8.60 -22.36
C ASP A 174 0.91 -7.93 -21.33
N GLU A 175 1.90 -8.65 -20.80
CA GLU A 175 2.85 -8.19 -19.78
C GLU A 175 2.17 -7.66 -18.51
N ASP A 176 1.08 -8.32 -18.13
CA ASP A 176 0.27 -8.00 -16.95
C ASP A 176 0.39 -9.13 -15.91
N TYR A 177 1.01 -8.79 -14.79
CA TYR A 177 1.34 -9.72 -13.72
C TYR A 177 1.03 -9.05 -12.38
N ALA A 178 0.44 -9.81 -11.46
CA ALA A 178 0.44 -9.45 -10.06
C ALA A 178 0.62 -10.70 -9.20
N VAL A 179 1.44 -10.60 -8.17
CA VAL A 179 1.70 -11.67 -7.20
C VAL A 179 1.73 -11.04 -5.81
N LYS A 180 1.00 -11.65 -4.88
CA LYS A 180 0.94 -11.26 -3.47
C LYS A 180 1.22 -12.48 -2.62
N LEU A 181 2.16 -12.35 -1.70
CA LEU A 181 2.55 -13.38 -0.75
C LEU A 181 2.38 -12.82 0.66
N SER A 182 1.77 -13.60 1.56
CA SER A 182 1.66 -13.27 2.98
C SER A 182 2.00 -14.48 3.84
N LEU A 183 2.75 -14.24 4.91
CA LEU A 183 2.95 -15.17 6.01
C LEU A 183 2.53 -14.45 7.29
N ASP A 184 1.38 -14.83 7.84
CA ASP A 184 0.81 -14.22 9.05
C ASP A 184 0.92 -15.20 10.21
N ARG A 185 1.44 -14.76 11.35
CA ARG A 185 1.51 -15.53 12.59
C ARG A 185 0.85 -14.77 13.73
N ARG A 186 -0.20 -15.37 14.31
CA ARG A 186 -0.94 -14.81 15.44
C ARG A 186 0.00 -14.44 16.58
N ASP A 187 -0.21 -13.26 17.17
CA ASP A 187 0.54 -12.74 18.32
C ASP A 187 2.07 -12.64 18.10
N VAL A 188 2.52 -12.62 16.85
CA VAL A 188 3.94 -12.47 16.50
C VAL A 188 4.11 -11.39 15.44
N GLY A 189 3.44 -11.53 14.29
CA GLY A 189 3.63 -10.60 13.19
C GLY A 189 3.19 -11.13 11.84
N PHE A 190 3.60 -10.42 10.79
CA PHE A 190 3.41 -10.82 9.41
C PHE A 190 4.60 -10.43 8.55
N VAL A 191 4.77 -11.15 7.44
CA VAL A 191 5.64 -10.76 6.33
C VAL A 191 4.81 -10.76 5.06
N ARG A 192 4.86 -9.68 4.30
CA ARG A 192 4.13 -9.53 3.04
C ARG A 192 5.08 -9.10 1.93
N ALA A 193 4.89 -9.68 0.75
CA ALA A 193 5.58 -9.27 -0.46
C ALA A 193 4.56 -9.14 -1.59
N GLU A 194 4.60 -8.03 -2.31
CA GLU A 194 3.76 -7.79 -3.48
C GLU A 194 4.64 -7.43 -4.67
N PHE A 195 4.28 -7.92 -5.85
CA PHE A 195 4.86 -7.51 -7.12
C PHE A 195 3.74 -7.36 -8.13
N GLU A 196 3.71 -6.24 -8.84
CA GLU A 196 2.80 -5.99 -9.95
C GLU A 196 3.53 -5.28 -11.08
N GLN A 197 3.19 -5.65 -12.31
CA GLN A 197 3.69 -5.03 -13.52
C GLN A 197 2.58 -5.02 -14.57
N TRP A 198 2.48 -3.92 -15.31
CA TRP A 198 1.56 -3.78 -16.42
C TRP A 198 2.23 -3.01 -17.57
N ARG A 199 1.79 -3.29 -18.79
CA ARG A 199 2.20 -2.56 -19.98
C ARG A 199 1.06 -1.71 -20.53
N ARG A 200 1.32 -0.44 -20.75
CA ARG A 200 0.43 0.48 -21.47
C ARG A 200 0.96 0.73 -22.87
N TYR A 201 0.11 0.59 -23.89
CA TYR A 201 0.48 0.88 -25.27
C TYR A 201 0.10 2.30 -25.68
N TYR A 202 0.82 2.84 -26.66
CA TYR A 202 0.58 4.14 -27.26
C TYR A 202 0.50 4.02 -28.78
N ASP A 203 -0.34 4.84 -29.39
CA ASP A 203 -0.47 4.89 -30.85
C ASP A 203 0.68 5.68 -31.49
N ASP A 204 1.19 5.19 -32.61
CA ASP A 204 2.36 5.75 -33.26
C ASP A 204 2.03 6.88 -34.27
N THR A 205 0.75 7.25 -34.35
CA THR A 205 0.23 8.22 -35.34
C THR A 205 -0.06 9.60 -34.77
N GLY A 206 0.08 9.82 -33.45
CA GLY A 206 -0.16 11.12 -32.83
C GLY A 206 -1.64 11.50 -32.79
N GLY A 207 -2.51 10.53 -32.48
CA GLY A 207 -3.92 10.80 -32.20
C GLY A 207 -4.79 11.11 -33.42
N SER A 208 -4.37 10.70 -34.62
CA SER A 208 -5.21 10.80 -35.82
C SER A 208 -6.29 9.71 -35.83
N TYR A 209 -7.54 10.09 -36.12
CA TYR A 209 -8.69 9.18 -36.18
C TYR A 209 -9.14 8.95 -37.64
N ALA A 210 -9.39 7.72 -38.04
CA ALA A 210 -10.14 7.44 -39.28
C ALA A 210 -11.60 7.94 -39.11
N PRO A 211 -12.27 8.49 -40.14
CA PRO A 211 -12.06 8.27 -41.58
C PRO A 211 -11.22 9.35 -42.29
N PHE A 212 -10.49 10.19 -41.55
CA PHE A 212 -9.57 11.13 -42.20
C PHE A 212 -8.45 10.36 -42.93
N ALA A 213 -8.00 10.87 -44.08
CA ALA A 213 -6.90 10.28 -44.84
C ALA A 213 -5.74 9.91 -43.91
N THR A 214 -5.21 8.69 -44.05
CA THR A 214 -4.14 8.14 -43.22
C THR A 214 -3.10 9.23 -42.95
N PRO A 215 -2.78 9.54 -41.69
CA PRO A 215 -1.78 10.56 -41.41
C PRO A 215 -0.49 10.19 -42.15
N SER A 216 0.09 11.18 -42.84
CA SER A 216 1.36 11.04 -43.56
C SER A 216 2.55 10.74 -42.62
N PHE A 217 2.32 10.79 -41.31
CA PHE A 217 3.33 10.60 -40.28
C PHE A 217 2.91 9.46 -39.36
N ARG A 218 3.71 8.39 -39.38
CA ARG A 218 3.71 7.28 -38.43
C ARG A 218 5.13 7.07 -37.96
N LEU A 219 5.29 6.74 -36.69
CA LEU A 219 6.63 6.48 -36.14
C LEU A 219 7.15 5.09 -36.50
N GLY A 220 6.27 4.18 -36.94
CA GLY A 220 6.64 2.88 -37.52
C GLY A 220 7.16 1.88 -36.50
N ARG A 221 6.83 2.06 -35.22
CA ARG A 221 7.26 1.20 -34.11
C ARG A 221 6.18 1.12 -33.04
N GLU A 222 6.18 0.02 -32.29
CA GLU A 222 5.33 -0.12 -31.12
C GLU A 222 5.85 0.78 -30.00
N LEU A 223 4.96 1.58 -29.43
CA LEU A 223 5.23 2.45 -28.29
C LEU A 223 4.53 1.88 -27.07
N PHE A 224 5.26 1.75 -25.98
CA PHE A 224 4.73 1.20 -24.75
C PHE A 224 5.45 1.78 -23.53
N MET A 225 4.78 1.71 -22.40
CA MET A 225 5.30 2.09 -21.10
C MET A 225 5.01 0.97 -20.12
N ASP A 226 6.06 0.45 -19.52
CA ASP A 226 5.99 -0.55 -18.47
C ASP A 226 5.95 0.20 -17.14
N GLY A 227 4.92 -0.08 -16.36
CA GLY A 227 4.80 0.38 -14.98
C GLY A 227 4.83 -0.81 -14.06
N GLY A 228 5.41 -0.66 -12.88
CA GLY A 228 5.35 -1.71 -11.88
C GLY A 228 5.63 -1.22 -10.48
N ARG A 229 5.28 -2.08 -9.52
CA ARG A 229 5.45 -1.86 -8.09
C ARG A 229 5.91 -3.15 -7.44
N ALA A 230 6.93 -3.07 -6.60
CA ALA A 230 7.38 -4.15 -5.72
C ALA A 230 7.35 -3.65 -4.28
N ALA A 231 6.65 -4.34 -3.39
CA ALA A 231 6.53 -3.96 -1.99
C ALA A 231 6.90 -5.12 -1.06
N PHE A 232 7.49 -4.79 0.08
CA PHE A 232 7.84 -5.74 1.13
C PHE A 232 7.54 -5.10 2.49
N ASP A 233 6.66 -5.73 3.27
CA ASP A 233 6.27 -5.26 4.59
C ASP A 233 6.54 -6.33 5.65
N VAL A 234 7.05 -5.90 6.80
CA VAL A 234 7.23 -6.72 8.00
C VAL A 234 6.52 -6.05 9.17
N GLY A 235 5.53 -6.75 9.72
CA GLY A 235 4.77 -6.30 10.88
C GLY A 235 5.09 -7.12 12.12
N PHE A 236 5.17 -6.48 13.27
CA PHE A 236 5.31 -7.08 14.59
C PHE A 236 4.03 -6.83 15.39
N THR A 237 3.39 -7.89 15.88
CA THR A 237 2.09 -7.87 16.58
C THR A 237 2.15 -8.61 17.91
N LEU A 238 3.28 -8.50 18.62
CA LEU A 238 3.48 -9.13 19.91
C LEU A 238 2.48 -8.61 20.96
N PRO A 239 1.93 -9.47 21.84
CA PRO A 239 1.06 -9.03 22.93
C PRO A 239 1.73 -7.99 23.82
N ASP A 240 0.97 -6.98 24.25
CA ASP A 240 1.41 -5.90 25.14
C ASP A 240 2.58 -5.03 24.61
N TRP A 241 2.96 -5.18 23.34
CA TRP A 241 3.94 -4.35 22.66
C TRP A 241 3.26 -3.39 21.67
N PRO A 242 3.91 -2.27 21.31
CA PRO A 242 3.52 -1.49 20.15
C PRO A 242 3.45 -2.38 18.91
N ARG A 243 2.38 -2.24 18.14
CA ARG A 243 2.27 -2.84 16.81
C ARG A 243 3.12 -2.00 15.87
N VAL A 244 4.11 -2.60 15.24
CA VAL A 244 5.07 -1.90 14.37
C VAL A 244 5.07 -2.53 13.00
N THR A 245 4.93 -1.74 11.94
CA THR A 245 5.08 -2.19 10.56
C THR A 245 6.19 -1.41 9.88
N LEU A 246 7.13 -2.12 9.26
CA LEU A 246 8.17 -1.57 8.42
C LEU A 246 7.87 -1.96 6.98
N GLY A 247 7.82 -0.98 6.08
CA GLY A 247 7.53 -1.19 4.68
C GLY A 247 8.61 -0.63 3.77
N TYR A 248 8.89 -1.32 2.68
CA TYR A 248 9.65 -0.83 1.54
C TYR A 248 8.84 -1.03 0.28
N GLU A 249 8.74 -0.01 -0.55
CA GLU A 249 8.05 -0.05 -1.83
C GLU A 249 8.92 0.60 -2.89
N TYR A 250 9.05 -0.08 -4.02
CA TYR A 250 9.72 0.40 -5.22
C TYR A 250 8.70 0.52 -6.34
N GLN A 251 8.61 1.68 -6.96
CA GLN A 251 7.80 1.93 -8.14
C GLN A 251 8.71 2.28 -9.30
N PHE A 252 8.36 1.84 -10.50
CA PHE A 252 9.07 2.23 -11.72
C PHE A 252 8.12 2.49 -12.87
N ARG A 253 8.58 3.34 -13.79
CA ARG A 253 7.92 3.58 -15.07
C ARG A 253 8.99 3.79 -16.15
N ASP A 254 9.07 2.85 -17.08
CA ASP A 254 10.05 2.86 -18.16
C ASP A 254 9.39 2.69 -19.53
N GLY A 255 9.90 3.38 -20.54
CA GLY A 255 9.54 3.16 -21.92
C GLY A 255 9.28 4.44 -22.70
N VAL A 256 8.44 4.33 -23.72
CA VAL A 256 8.24 5.37 -24.72
C VAL A 256 6.76 5.60 -24.95
N GLN A 257 6.32 6.83 -24.73
CA GLN A 257 4.96 7.26 -25.05
C GLN A 257 4.90 8.17 -26.26
N SER A 258 3.79 8.09 -26.98
CA SER A 258 3.43 9.09 -27.98
C SER A 258 3.02 10.39 -27.29
N THR A 259 3.53 11.51 -27.80
CA THR A 259 3.10 12.85 -27.42
C THR A 259 2.77 13.64 -28.67
N LEU A 260 2.22 14.85 -28.49
CA LEU A 260 1.92 15.76 -29.59
C LEU A 260 2.82 16.99 -29.51
N HIS A 261 3.12 17.57 -30.66
CA HIS A 261 3.75 18.88 -30.76
C HIS A 261 3.12 19.71 -31.86
N TRP A 262 3.17 21.02 -31.66
CA TRP A 262 2.74 22.00 -32.66
C TRP A 262 3.81 22.16 -33.74
N GLY A 263 3.40 22.30 -35.00
CA GLY A 263 4.27 22.63 -36.11
C GLY A 263 3.46 22.86 -37.38
N ASP A 264 4.01 23.54 -38.38
CA ASP A 264 3.29 23.84 -39.63
C ASP A 264 3.77 22.92 -40.75
N SER A 265 2.87 22.13 -41.35
CA SER A 265 3.14 21.56 -42.66
C SER A 265 1.86 21.38 -43.47
N THR A 266 1.97 21.71 -44.75
CA THR A 266 0.89 21.70 -45.73
C THR A 266 1.14 20.56 -46.71
N GLN A 267 0.24 19.59 -46.77
CA GLN A 267 0.27 18.51 -47.75
C GLN A 267 -1.04 18.49 -48.52
N ALA A 268 -0.97 18.58 -49.86
CA ALA A 268 -2.13 18.56 -50.74
C ALA A 268 -3.24 19.58 -50.36
N GLY A 269 -2.85 20.77 -49.90
CA GLY A 269 -3.78 21.82 -49.48
C GLY A 269 -4.36 21.66 -48.07
N VAL A 270 -3.99 20.61 -47.33
CA VAL A 270 -4.35 20.42 -45.92
C VAL A 270 -3.18 20.82 -45.05
N THR A 271 -3.35 21.87 -44.25
CA THR A 271 -2.40 22.25 -43.20
C THR A 271 -2.70 21.45 -41.95
N LYS A 272 -1.70 20.71 -41.45
CA LYS A 272 -1.77 20.07 -40.13
C LYS A 272 -0.85 20.81 -39.18
N ASN A 273 -1.42 21.22 -38.05
CA ASN A 273 -0.70 22.00 -37.03
C ASN A 273 -0.19 21.14 -35.86
N ILE A 274 -0.45 19.82 -35.89
CA ILE A 274 -0.13 18.89 -34.80
C ILE A 274 0.48 17.61 -35.38
N TYR A 275 1.65 17.21 -34.86
CA TYR A 275 2.40 16.03 -35.29
C TYR A 275 2.69 15.07 -34.11
N PRO A 276 2.86 13.76 -34.37
CA PRO A 276 3.38 12.84 -33.37
C PRO A 276 4.81 13.22 -32.96
N SER A 277 5.08 13.19 -31.66
CA SER A 277 6.41 13.22 -31.07
C SER A 277 6.57 12.10 -30.05
N LEU A 278 7.80 11.85 -29.65
CA LEU A 278 8.13 10.78 -28.72
C LEU A 278 8.68 11.33 -27.42
N ARG A 279 8.26 10.72 -26.31
CA ARG A 279 8.86 10.95 -25.00
C ARG A 279 9.31 9.62 -24.41
N TYR A 280 10.61 9.49 -24.23
CA TYR A 280 11.24 8.46 -23.43
C TYR A 280 11.11 8.87 -21.97
N VAL A 281 10.71 7.93 -21.12
CA VAL A 281 10.51 8.14 -19.68
C VAL A 281 11.23 7.00 -18.97
N ASP A 282 12.07 7.36 -18.02
CA ASP A 282 12.75 6.46 -17.08
C ASP A 282 12.56 7.06 -15.68
N GLU A 283 11.81 6.38 -14.83
CA GLU A 283 11.33 6.92 -13.56
C GLU A 283 11.35 5.84 -12.49
N HIS A 284 11.87 6.21 -11.33
CA HIS A 284 12.07 5.33 -10.19
C HIS A 284 11.70 6.03 -8.89
N THR A 285 10.97 5.33 -8.04
CA THR A 285 10.58 5.83 -6.72
C THR A 285 10.83 4.76 -5.66
N HIS A 286 11.64 5.08 -4.65
CA HIS A 286 11.86 4.25 -3.47
C HIS A 286 11.12 4.86 -2.28
N ILE A 287 10.27 4.08 -1.63
CA ILE A 287 9.42 4.53 -0.52
C ILE A 287 9.68 3.64 0.69
N PHE A 288 10.10 4.23 1.81
CA PHE A 288 10.22 3.57 3.10
C PHE A 288 9.09 4.02 4.01
N LYS A 289 8.48 3.09 4.73
CA LYS A 289 7.33 3.33 5.60
C LYS A 289 7.58 2.75 6.99
N LEU A 290 7.13 3.46 8.01
CA LEU A 290 7.09 3.01 9.39
C LEU A 290 5.71 3.36 9.94
N ASP A 291 4.97 2.37 10.43
CA ASP A 291 3.72 2.58 11.14
C ASP A 291 3.84 1.99 12.54
N LEU A 292 3.40 2.75 13.54
CA LEU A 292 3.39 2.37 14.95
C LEU A 292 2.01 2.64 15.55
N GLU A 293 1.48 1.65 16.25
CA GLU A 293 0.22 1.76 16.99
C GLU A 293 0.42 1.20 18.40
N HIS A 294 0.06 1.96 19.43
CA HIS A 294 0.15 1.51 20.82
C HIS A 294 -0.91 2.13 21.72
N ASP A 295 -1.57 1.30 22.53
CA ASP A 295 -2.46 1.75 23.60
C ASP A 295 -1.68 1.85 24.91
N TRP A 296 -1.43 3.08 25.37
CA TRP A 296 -0.70 3.34 26.60
C TRP A 296 -1.55 4.14 27.60
N ARG A 297 -1.87 3.52 28.74
CA ARG A 297 -2.64 4.16 29.84
C ARG A 297 -3.95 4.80 29.37
N GLY A 298 -4.67 4.13 28.47
CA GLY A 298 -5.93 4.62 27.88
C GLY A 298 -5.75 5.72 26.83
N THR A 299 -4.52 5.99 26.40
CA THR A 299 -4.19 6.87 25.28
C THR A 299 -3.77 6.01 24.10
N ARG A 300 -4.48 6.12 22.98
CA ARG A 300 -4.08 5.51 21.72
C ARG A 300 -3.05 6.42 21.05
N ILE A 301 -1.89 5.85 20.73
CA ILE A 301 -0.78 6.52 20.07
C ILE A 301 -0.62 5.88 18.70
N GLU A 302 -0.73 6.69 17.65
CA GLU A 302 -0.47 6.28 16.27
C GLU A 302 0.63 7.18 15.70
N ASP A 303 1.66 6.58 15.12
CA ASP A 303 2.71 7.30 14.42
C ASP A 303 2.93 6.66 13.05
N SER A 304 2.99 7.46 11.99
CA SER A 304 3.23 7.00 10.63
C SER A 304 4.28 7.87 9.98
N ALA A 305 5.38 7.27 9.53
CA ALA A 305 6.45 7.95 8.81
C ALA A 305 6.61 7.39 7.39
N ARG A 306 6.85 8.28 6.43
CA ARG A 306 7.05 7.95 5.02
C ARG A 306 8.22 8.73 4.46
N PHE A 307 9.17 8.02 3.84
CA PHE A 307 10.32 8.61 3.17
C PHE A 307 10.30 8.17 1.70
N GLU A 308 10.30 9.13 0.78
CA GLU A 308 10.29 8.92 -0.65
C GLU A 308 11.57 9.46 -1.26
N PHE A 309 12.20 8.68 -2.13
CA PHE A 309 13.31 9.08 -2.98
C PHE A 309 12.87 8.87 -4.42
N TYR A 310 12.91 9.92 -5.21
CA TYR A 310 12.39 9.97 -6.57
C TYR A 310 13.49 10.35 -7.54
N ASP A 311 13.53 9.67 -8.67
CA ASP A 311 14.42 9.97 -9.79
C ASP A 311 13.65 9.85 -11.11
N LEU A 312 13.83 10.84 -11.98
CA LEU A 312 13.22 10.93 -13.30
C LEU A 312 14.25 11.38 -14.32
N SER A 313 14.30 10.66 -15.44
CA SER A 313 14.89 11.13 -16.67
C SER A 313 13.88 11.04 -17.80
N THR A 314 13.68 12.14 -18.52
CA THR A 314 12.91 12.10 -19.77
C THR A 314 13.67 12.73 -20.92
N ARG A 315 13.43 12.19 -22.11
CA ARG A 315 13.90 12.75 -23.37
C ARG A 315 12.73 12.85 -24.31
N LYS A 316 12.46 14.06 -24.81
CA LYS A 316 11.50 14.31 -25.89
C LYS A 316 12.24 14.62 -27.18
N GLU A 317 11.75 14.06 -28.27
CA GLU A 317 12.26 14.35 -29.61
C GLU A 317 11.09 14.74 -30.51
N GLN A 318 11.20 15.93 -31.11
CA GLN A 318 10.18 16.50 -31.98
C GLN A 318 10.83 16.85 -33.31
N ALA A 319 10.34 16.29 -34.41
CA ALA A 319 10.77 16.68 -35.74
C ALA A 319 9.93 17.88 -36.23
N THR A 320 10.60 18.95 -36.65
CA THR A 320 9.98 20.07 -37.37
C THR A 320 10.15 19.83 -38.85
N LEU A 321 9.03 19.86 -39.58
CA LEU A 321 8.98 19.61 -41.01
C LEU A 321 8.85 20.95 -41.73
N ALA A 322 9.68 21.21 -42.73
CA ALA A 322 9.49 22.39 -43.56
C ALA A 322 8.29 22.21 -44.49
N SER A 323 7.57 23.30 -44.78
CA SER A 323 6.52 23.31 -45.79
C SER A 323 7.12 23.01 -47.18
N GLY A 324 6.64 21.94 -47.80
CA GLY A 324 7.03 21.54 -49.16
C GLY A 324 5.84 21.63 -50.11
N ALA A 325 6.10 21.69 -51.42
CA ALA A 325 5.06 21.60 -52.43
C ALA A 325 4.21 20.33 -52.25
N ALA A 326 2.91 20.38 -52.60
CA ALA A 326 2.02 19.23 -52.51
C ALA A 326 2.62 18.02 -53.26
N GLY A 327 2.86 16.92 -52.53
CA GLY A 327 3.43 15.68 -53.07
C GLY A 327 4.93 15.47 -52.83
N ALA A 328 5.64 16.41 -52.18
CA ALA A 328 7.05 16.22 -51.82
C ALA A 328 7.22 15.23 -50.65
N THR A 329 8.33 14.47 -50.66
CA THR A 329 8.78 13.69 -49.50
C THR A 329 9.28 14.66 -48.43
N PHE A 330 8.64 14.67 -47.26
CA PHE A 330 9.00 15.57 -46.17
C PHE A 330 10.21 15.01 -45.41
N THR A 331 11.37 15.65 -45.56
CA THR A 331 12.52 15.45 -44.66
C THR A 331 12.43 16.44 -43.49
N PRO A 332 12.70 16.03 -42.25
CA PRO A 332 12.80 16.95 -41.11
C PRO A 332 13.79 18.08 -41.42
N ALA A 333 13.37 19.32 -41.21
CA ALA A 333 14.24 20.48 -41.36
C ALA A 333 15.07 20.70 -40.09
N SER A 334 14.47 20.44 -38.93
CA SER A 334 15.11 20.49 -37.62
C SER A 334 14.46 19.54 -36.63
N PHE A 335 15.11 19.34 -35.49
CA PHE A 335 14.64 18.58 -34.35
C PHE A 335 14.71 19.44 -33.09
N VAL A 336 13.62 19.47 -32.33
CA VAL A 336 13.61 19.99 -30.96
C VAL A 336 13.82 18.82 -30.01
N LEU A 337 14.91 18.87 -29.26
CA LEU A 337 15.33 17.88 -28.29
C LEU A 337 15.13 18.47 -26.90
N VAL A 338 14.19 17.93 -26.15
CA VAL A 338 13.96 18.32 -24.75
C VAL A 338 14.50 17.21 -23.85
N ARG A 339 15.26 17.57 -22.82
CA ARG A 339 15.68 16.67 -21.76
C ARG A 339 15.26 17.26 -20.44
N GLU A 340 14.67 16.43 -19.61
CA GLU A 340 14.26 16.80 -18.27
C GLU A 340 14.85 15.77 -17.31
N GLN A 341 15.42 16.24 -16.23
CA GLN A 341 15.86 15.44 -15.10
C GLN A 341 15.20 16.01 -13.86
N ALA A 342 14.73 15.16 -12.97
CA ALA A 342 14.21 15.58 -11.68
C ALA A 342 14.54 14.52 -10.65
N SER A 343 14.96 14.96 -9.47
CA SER A 343 15.14 14.10 -8.32
C SER A 343 14.62 14.82 -7.08
N HIS A 344 13.97 14.11 -6.18
CA HIS A 344 13.60 14.68 -4.90
C HIS A 344 13.65 13.64 -3.80
N TRP A 345 13.88 14.12 -2.58
CA TRP A 345 13.56 13.39 -1.38
C TRP A 345 12.39 14.07 -0.66
N GLN A 346 11.49 13.26 -0.11
CA GLN A 346 10.40 13.75 0.72
C GLN A 346 10.25 12.88 1.97
N GLY A 347 10.33 13.50 3.15
CA GLY A 347 10.08 12.88 4.44
C GLY A 347 8.80 13.42 5.07
N GLN A 348 7.98 12.53 5.61
CA GLN A 348 6.77 12.88 6.34
C GLN A 348 6.65 12.05 7.61
N ASN A 349 6.16 12.65 8.69
CA ASN A 349 5.82 11.96 9.93
C ASN A 349 4.52 12.54 10.49
N ALA A 350 3.57 11.66 10.80
CA ALA A 350 2.26 11.97 11.33
C ALA A 350 2.07 11.26 12.67
N LEU A 351 2.08 12.03 13.75
CA LEU A 351 1.77 11.57 15.11
C LEU A 351 0.33 11.93 15.45
N ARG A 352 -0.43 10.97 15.99
CA ARG A 352 -1.78 11.16 16.51
C ARG A 352 -1.91 10.55 17.90
N LEU A 353 -2.54 11.29 18.78
CA LEU A 353 -2.83 10.92 20.16
C LEU A 353 -4.33 11.03 20.39
N GLU A 354 -4.95 9.98 20.93
CA GLU A 354 -6.37 9.99 21.26
C GLU A 354 -6.62 9.44 22.65
N ARG A 355 -7.56 10.04 23.38
CA ARG A 355 -7.88 9.60 24.73
C ARG A 355 -9.32 9.90 25.11
N GLN A 356 -9.97 8.91 25.69
CA GLN A 356 -11.15 9.12 26.52
C GLN A 356 -10.70 9.63 27.90
N LEU A 357 -10.94 10.91 28.19
CA LEU A 357 -10.51 11.58 29.42
C LEU A 357 -11.45 11.30 30.59
N THR A 358 -12.76 11.32 30.32
CA THR A 358 -13.84 10.93 31.22
C THR A 358 -14.89 10.15 30.43
N ASP A 359 -15.96 9.64 31.03
CA ASP A 359 -17.10 9.05 30.33
C ASP A 359 -17.82 10.01 29.36
N TRP A 360 -17.66 11.32 29.55
CA TRP A 360 -18.29 12.35 28.72
C TRP A 360 -17.32 13.19 27.88
N LEU A 361 -16.00 13.05 28.07
CA LEU A 361 -14.98 13.86 27.39
C LEU A 361 -13.99 13.00 26.62
N PHE A 362 -13.91 13.24 25.31
CA PHE A 362 -12.90 12.68 24.40
C PHE A 362 -12.02 13.81 23.88
N GLY A 363 -10.72 13.54 23.73
CA GLY A 363 -9.77 14.47 23.12
C GLY A 363 -8.83 13.76 22.16
N SER A 364 -8.45 14.48 21.10
CA SER A 364 -7.39 14.07 20.18
C SER A 364 -6.45 15.22 19.87
N ALA A 365 -5.19 14.89 19.61
CA ALA A 365 -4.18 15.80 19.13
C ALA A 365 -3.37 15.13 18.03
N GLY A 366 -2.84 15.93 17.11
CA GLY A 366 -2.03 15.43 16.01
C GLY A 366 -1.00 16.44 15.53
N HIS A 367 0.11 15.94 15.01
CA HIS A 367 1.16 16.72 14.38
C HIS A 367 1.63 15.99 13.12
N LEU A 368 1.55 16.66 11.98
CA LEU A 368 2.14 16.23 10.72
C LEU A 368 3.31 17.15 10.39
N TYR A 369 4.49 16.56 10.23
CA TYR A 369 5.67 17.21 9.67
C TYR A 369 5.90 16.69 8.26
N SER A 370 6.22 17.58 7.32
CA SER A 370 6.60 17.22 5.96
C SER A 370 7.74 18.09 5.47
N ARG A 371 8.79 17.47 4.94
CA ARG A 371 9.90 18.13 4.27
C ARG A 371 10.12 17.53 2.89
N MET A 372 10.36 18.38 1.89
CA MET A 372 10.71 17.99 0.53
C MET A 372 11.90 18.82 0.09
N ASP A 373 12.93 18.17 -0.43
CA ASP A 373 14.07 18.81 -1.06
C ASP A 373 14.20 18.20 -2.47
N GLY A 374 14.10 19.05 -3.50
CA GLY A 374 14.08 18.64 -4.90
C GLY A 374 15.07 19.43 -5.75
N ASP A 375 15.60 18.77 -6.77
CA ASP A 375 16.44 19.34 -7.81
C ASP A 375 15.92 18.88 -9.18
N ALA A 376 15.90 19.79 -10.14
CA ALA A 376 15.51 19.49 -11.52
C ALA A 376 16.40 20.22 -12.52
N GLY A 377 16.54 19.60 -13.68
CA GLY A 377 17.25 20.14 -14.83
C GLY A 377 16.38 20.09 -16.08
N PHE A 378 16.51 21.11 -16.92
CA PHE A 378 15.81 21.24 -18.18
C PHE A 378 16.79 21.66 -19.27
N GLN A 379 16.71 21.00 -20.43
CA GLN A 379 17.47 21.40 -21.61
C GLN A 379 16.59 21.27 -22.84
N MET A 380 16.44 22.34 -23.60
CA MET A 380 15.77 22.35 -24.89
C MET A 380 16.72 22.86 -25.96
N ASN A 381 17.02 21.97 -26.91
CA ASN A 381 17.85 22.29 -28.05
C ASN A 381 17.09 22.14 -29.37
N THR A 382 17.22 23.12 -30.26
CA THR A 382 16.76 22.99 -31.65
C THR A 382 17.97 22.83 -32.58
N VAL A 383 18.04 21.69 -33.27
CA VAL A 383 19.15 21.34 -34.18
C VAL A 383 18.64 21.04 -35.58
N THR A 384 19.39 21.37 -36.61
CA THR A 384 19.13 20.96 -38.00
C THR A 384 19.20 19.44 -38.15
N ALA A 385 18.74 18.92 -39.29
CA ALA A 385 18.92 17.49 -39.62
C ALA A 385 20.39 17.02 -39.59
N ALA A 386 21.35 17.92 -39.75
CA ALA A 386 22.78 17.64 -39.65
C ALA A 386 23.33 17.71 -38.20
N GLY A 387 22.46 17.96 -37.21
CA GLY A 387 22.85 18.10 -35.80
C GLY A 387 23.44 19.46 -35.43
N VAL A 388 23.42 20.44 -36.34
CA VAL A 388 23.93 21.80 -36.08
C VAL A 388 22.83 22.64 -35.42
N PRO A 389 23.09 23.34 -34.29
CA PRO A 389 22.10 24.22 -33.67
C PRO A 389 21.49 25.23 -34.65
N THR A 390 20.18 25.38 -34.65
CA THR A 390 19.49 26.39 -35.48
C THR A 390 19.58 27.76 -34.85
N ASN A 391 19.53 28.81 -35.67
CA ASN A 391 19.34 30.18 -35.16
C ASN A 391 18.05 30.26 -34.33
N GLY A 392 18.08 31.03 -33.24
CA GLY A 392 16.97 31.15 -32.31
C GLY A 392 17.36 30.81 -30.88
N GLU A 393 16.36 30.61 -30.04
CA GLU A 393 16.52 30.42 -28.60
C GLU A 393 16.72 28.95 -28.23
N GLN A 394 17.73 28.68 -27.42
CA GLN A 394 18.03 27.39 -26.80
C GLN A 394 17.95 27.60 -25.30
N TRP A 395 17.21 26.76 -24.59
CA TRP A 395 16.87 26.99 -23.18
C TRP A 395 17.53 25.94 -22.32
N PHE A 396 18.24 26.37 -21.29
CA PHE A 396 18.90 25.50 -20.33
C PHE A 396 18.56 25.97 -18.93
N ALA A 397 18.13 25.07 -18.06
CA ALA A 397 18.12 25.28 -16.62
C ALA A 397 18.91 24.12 -16.04
N ASN A 398 20.15 24.37 -15.61
CA ASN A 398 21.00 23.29 -15.11
C ASN A 398 20.62 22.88 -13.69
N GLN A 399 19.93 23.76 -12.98
CA GLN A 399 19.54 23.55 -11.60
C GLN A 399 18.25 24.32 -11.28
N ILE A 400 17.26 23.60 -10.77
CA ILE A 400 15.99 24.12 -10.29
C ILE A 400 15.76 23.47 -8.91
N LEU A 401 16.15 24.19 -7.86
CA LEU A 401 16.00 23.75 -6.49
C LEU A 401 14.63 24.14 -5.94
N LEU A 402 14.02 23.22 -5.22
CA LEU A 402 12.81 23.45 -4.45
C LEU A 402 12.94 22.80 -3.08
N GLU A 403 12.90 23.62 -2.04
CA GLU A 403 12.80 23.15 -0.66
C GLU A 403 11.43 23.55 -0.11
N ARG A 404 10.75 22.64 0.57
CA ARG A 404 9.47 22.89 1.22
C ARG A 404 9.40 22.19 2.57
N GLU A 405 9.10 22.95 3.60
CA GLU A 405 8.88 22.47 4.95
C GLU A 405 7.47 22.85 5.41
N SER A 406 6.76 21.91 6.03
CA SER A 406 5.40 22.13 6.51
C SER A 406 5.17 21.45 7.85
N HIS A 407 4.44 22.15 8.73
CA HIS A 407 3.94 21.67 10.00
C HIS A 407 2.43 21.86 10.04
N LEU A 408 1.69 20.80 10.33
CA LEU A 408 0.26 20.86 10.61
C LEU A 408 0.02 20.33 12.03
N PHE A 409 -0.48 21.18 12.90
CA PHE A 409 -0.93 20.83 14.24
C PHE A 409 -2.44 20.80 14.29
N SER A 410 -3.02 19.78 14.90
CA SER A 410 -4.46 19.67 15.09
C SER A 410 -4.77 19.25 16.52
N ALA A 411 -5.79 19.85 17.12
CA ALA A 411 -6.34 19.40 18.39
C ALA A 411 -7.86 19.46 18.34
N SER A 412 -8.53 18.45 18.86
CA SER A 412 -9.99 18.43 18.94
C SER A 412 -10.48 17.81 20.23
N ALA A 413 -11.67 18.21 20.65
CA ALA A 413 -12.35 17.68 21.80
C ALA A 413 -13.85 17.51 21.52
N LEU A 414 -14.43 16.46 22.10
CA LEU A 414 -15.86 16.18 22.10
C LEU A 414 -16.31 16.02 23.55
N ALA A 415 -17.26 16.83 23.97
CA ALA A 415 -17.81 16.85 25.31
C ALA A 415 -19.33 16.62 25.28
N GLY A 416 -19.83 15.69 26.09
CA GLY A 416 -21.26 15.42 26.26
C GLY A 416 -21.67 15.11 27.70
N PRO A 417 -21.39 15.98 28.69
CA PRO A 417 -21.84 15.76 30.08
C PRO A 417 -23.35 16.00 30.26
N TRP A 418 -24.04 16.52 29.25
CA TRP A 418 -25.46 16.87 29.29
C TRP A 418 -26.31 15.85 28.53
N GLU A 419 -27.52 15.63 29.00
CA GLU A 419 -28.47 14.74 28.34
C GLU A 419 -28.82 15.28 26.94
N ASN A 420 -28.67 14.43 25.92
CA ASN A 420 -28.98 14.73 24.53
C ASN A 420 -28.21 15.90 23.90
N LEU A 421 -27.18 16.45 24.55
CA LEU A 421 -26.41 17.59 24.05
C LEU A 421 -24.92 17.26 23.97
N THR A 422 -24.33 17.52 22.81
CA THR A 422 -22.90 17.33 22.54
C THR A 422 -22.28 18.63 22.03
N LEU A 423 -21.10 18.94 22.53
CA LEU A 423 -20.23 20.03 22.11
C LEU A 423 -18.96 19.46 21.51
N SER A 424 -18.51 20.02 20.40
CA SER A 424 -17.18 19.73 19.86
C SER A 424 -16.46 21.02 19.49
N GLY A 425 -15.15 21.02 19.70
CA GLY A 425 -14.25 22.09 19.32
C GLY A 425 -13.00 21.51 18.69
N ALA A 426 -12.51 22.12 17.62
CA ALA A 426 -11.29 21.74 16.95
C ALA A 426 -10.51 22.98 16.52
N VAL A 427 -9.19 22.89 16.60
CA VAL A 427 -8.26 23.87 16.06
C VAL A 427 -7.23 23.15 15.20
N GLN A 428 -6.95 23.69 14.03
CA GLN A 428 -5.90 23.25 13.13
C GLN A 428 -5.04 24.45 12.76
N SER A 429 -3.73 24.34 12.90
CA SER A 429 -2.76 25.35 12.49
C SER A 429 -1.73 24.74 11.56
N GLU A 430 -1.57 25.34 10.39
CA GLU A 430 -0.60 24.96 9.38
C GLU A 430 0.43 26.08 9.20
N TRP A 431 1.69 25.70 9.11
CA TRP A 431 2.78 26.58 8.72
C TRP A 431 3.59 25.90 7.63
N THR A 432 3.69 26.55 6.47
CA THR A 432 4.43 26.05 5.31
C THR A 432 5.40 27.12 4.84
N ARG A 433 6.67 26.74 4.69
CA ARG A 433 7.73 27.56 4.09
C ARG A 433 8.27 26.86 2.86
N GLN A 434 8.39 27.59 1.78
CA GLN A 434 8.91 27.11 0.51
C GLN A 434 9.94 28.08 -0.03
N THR A 435 11.07 27.57 -0.49
CA THR A 435 12.13 28.31 -1.17
C THR A 435 12.41 27.65 -2.51
N GLY A 436 12.53 28.46 -3.55
CA GLY A 436 12.82 28.02 -4.90
C GLY A 436 13.94 28.82 -5.50
N LEU A 437 14.86 28.15 -6.19
CA LEU A 437 15.96 28.78 -6.93
C LEU A 437 16.07 28.12 -8.30
N GLY A 438 16.04 28.90 -9.36
CA GLY A 438 16.28 28.46 -10.73
C GLY A 438 17.45 29.22 -11.32
N ASP A 439 18.45 28.49 -11.82
CA ASP A 439 19.53 29.04 -12.64
C ASP A 439 19.29 28.64 -14.10
N GLU A 440 18.86 29.62 -14.87
CA GLU A 440 18.50 29.49 -16.27
C GLU A 440 19.54 30.20 -17.16
N ASN A 441 19.81 29.62 -18.32
CA ASN A 441 20.64 30.19 -19.35
C ASN A 441 19.92 30.07 -20.68
N LEU A 442 19.51 31.20 -21.20
CA LEU A 442 18.98 31.32 -22.54
C LEU A 442 20.15 31.53 -23.50
N GLN A 443 20.44 30.58 -24.38
CA GLN A 443 21.42 30.78 -25.44
C GLN A 443 20.70 31.23 -26.73
N ILE A 444 21.01 32.44 -27.17
CA ILE A 444 20.54 32.98 -28.46
C ILE A 444 21.58 32.59 -29.50
N VAL A 445 21.21 31.74 -30.46
CA VAL A 445 22.09 31.33 -31.56
C VAL A 445 21.88 32.27 -32.74
N VAL A 446 22.94 32.97 -33.16
CA VAL A 446 22.94 33.86 -34.33
C VAL A 446 24.12 33.50 -35.23
N PHE A 447 23.85 33.22 -36.51
CA PHE A 447 24.85 32.74 -37.47
C PHE A 447 25.60 31.48 -36.99
N GLY A 448 24.93 30.61 -36.24
CA GLY A 448 25.53 29.40 -35.67
C GLY A 448 26.46 29.62 -34.47
N LEU A 449 26.55 30.85 -33.94
CA LEU A 449 27.32 31.18 -32.73
C LEU A 449 26.36 31.39 -31.55
N PRO A 450 26.58 30.72 -30.39
CA PRO A 450 25.73 30.88 -29.22
C PRO A 450 26.12 32.11 -28.39
N PHE A 451 25.13 32.90 -27.97
CA PHE A 451 25.26 34.04 -27.05
C PHE A 451 24.44 33.78 -25.78
N PRO A 452 25.06 33.54 -24.62
CA PRO A 452 24.34 33.23 -23.39
C PRO A 452 23.71 34.49 -22.77
N VAL A 453 22.49 34.35 -22.27
CA VAL A 453 21.75 35.33 -21.47
C VAL A 453 21.39 34.62 -20.15
N PRO A 454 22.22 34.79 -19.10
CA PRO A 454 21.96 34.18 -17.81
C PRO A 454 20.74 34.84 -17.17
N ILE A 455 19.87 34.02 -16.58
CA ILE A 455 18.66 34.41 -15.86
C ILE A 455 18.65 33.62 -14.55
N ALA A 456 18.53 34.30 -13.41
CA ALA A 456 18.38 33.64 -12.12
C ALA A 456 17.05 34.07 -11.49
N VAL A 457 16.24 33.08 -11.09
CA VAL A 457 14.94 33.28 -10.45
C VAL A 457 15.01 32.74 -9.02
N ASN A 458 14.72 33.59 -8.05
CA ASN A 458 14.60 33.22 -6.64
C ASN A 458 13.17 33.46 -6.20
N SER A 459 12.59 32.52 -5.46
CA SER A 459 11.27 32.67 -4.86
C SER A 459 11.25 32.14 -3.43
N GLN A 460 10.43 32.77 -2.61
CA GLN A 460 10.09 32.31 -1.27
C GLN A 460 8.61 32.53 -1.03
N LEU A 461 7.97 31.53 -0.43
CA LEU A 461 6.58 31.55 -0.04
C LEU A 461 6.48 31.07 1.41
N ASP A 462 5.92 31.91 2.28
CA ASP A 462 5.58 31.58 3.65
C ASP A 462 4.07 31.68 3.81
N VAL A 463 3.42 30.57 4.14
CA VAL A 463 1.97 30.52 4.41
C VAL A 463 1.75 30.02 5.81
N ARG A 464 0.91 30.73 6.56
CA ARG A 464 0.41 30.26 7.85
C ARG A 464 -1.10 30.35 7.83
N SER A 465 -1.78 29.26 8.19
CA SER A 465 -3.23 29.25 8.32
C SER A 465 -3.64 28.65 9.65
N THR A 466 -4.68 29.22 10.26
CA THR A 466 -5.33 28.66 11.45
C THR A 466 -6.82 28.57 11.18
N THR A 467 -7.38 27.37 11.36
CA THR A 467 -8.82 27.11 11.29
C THR A 467 -9.32 26.64 12.65
N GLU A 468 -10.37 27.28 13.15
CA GLU A 468 -11.09 26.88 14.35
C GLU A 468 -12.50 26.45 13.97
N HIS A 469 -12.97 25.36 14.56
CA HIS A 469 -14.32 24.84 14.35
C HIS A 469 -14.98 24.55 15.68
N PHE A 470 -16.24 24.98 15.81
CA PHE A 470 -17.07 24.73 16.98
C PHE A 470 -18.40 24.19 16.51
N ALA A 471 -18.87 23.09 17.09
CA ALA A 471 -20.19 22.55 16.78
C ALA A 471 -20.94 22.12 18.05
N LEU A 472 -22.24 22.38 18.02
CA LEU A 472 -23.24 21.99 19.02
C LEU A 472 -24.23 21.05 18.33
N ARG A 473 -24.58 19.94 18.97
CA ARG A 473 -25.64 19.04 18.49
C ARG A 473 -26.55 18.60 19.64
N TYR A 474 -27.87 18.76 19.44
CA TYR A 474 -28.93 18.34 20.35
C TYR A 474 -29.83 17.28 19.70
N SER A 475 -30.03 16.15 20.37
CA SER A 475 -30.79 14.99 19.87
C SER A 475 -32.01 14.61 20.74
N GLY A 476 -32.49 15.51 21.61
CA GLY A 476 -33.58 15.20 22.53
C GLY A 476 -34.98 15.21 21.89
N VAL A 477 -35.06 15.54 20.60
CA VAL A 477 -36.33 15.54 19.84
C VAL A 477 -36.41 14.24 19.04
N PRO A 478 -37.48 13.44 19.19
CA PRO A 478 -37.65 12.21 18.42
C PRO A 478 -37.51 12.44 16.91
N HIS A 479 -36.71 11.59 16.26
CA HIS A 479 -36.42 11.66 14.82
C HIS A 479 -35.84 13.00 14.33
N THR A 480 -35.32 13.85 15.23
CA THR A 480 -34.81 15.18 14.89
C THR A 480 -33.49 15.45 15.62
N ALA A 481 -32.49 15.96 14.89
CA ALA A 481 -31.27 16.48 15.47
C ALA A 481 -31.13 17.96 15.12
N LEU A 482 -30.99 18.81 16.14
CA LEU A 482 -30.67 20.23 15.97
C LEU A 482 -29.16 20.40 16.07
N TYR A 483 -28.57 21.24 15.22
CA TYR A 483 -27.15 21.53 15.26
C TYR A 483 -26.88 23.00 14.96
N ALA A 484 -25.74 23.49 15.46
CA ALA A 484 -25.20 24.80 15.13
C ALA A 484 -23.68 24.66 15.00
N GLU A 485 -23.10 25.28 13.98
CA GLU A 485 -21.66 25.21 13.71
C GLU A 485 -21.09 26.59 13.40
N GLY A 486 -19.83 26.79 13.80
CA GLY A 486 -19.04 27.97 13.48
C GLY A 486 -17.67 27.53 12.99
N ARG A 487 -17.18 28.17 11.92
CA ARG A 487 -15.83 27.97 11.40
C ARG A 487 -15.18 29.33 11.21
N PHE A 488 -14.00 29.50 11.79
CA PHE A 488 -13.18 30.70 11.67
C PHE A 488 -11.87 30.31 11.00
N GLN A 489 -11.44 31.07 10.00
CA GLN A 489 -10.20 30.82 9.29
C GLN A 489 -9.43 32.13 9.17
N GLN A 490 -8.16 32.08 9.54
CA GLN A 490 -7.19 33.15 9.36
C GLN A 490 -6.02 32.61 8.54
N GLU A 491 -5.48 33.41 7.63
CA GLU A 491 -4.35 33.03 6.80
C GLU A 491 -3.45 34.24 6.55
N THR A 492 -2.15 34.09 6.78
CA THR A 492 -1.15 35.10 6.44
C THR A 492 -0.21 34.54 5.38
N ARG A 493 0.12 35.35 4.36
CA ARG A 493 1.01 34.97 3.25
C ARG A 493 2.11 35.99 3.05
N GLY A 494 3.35 35.53 3.12
CA GLY A 494 4.54 36.25 2.66
C GLY A 494 5.01 35.68 1.33
N VAL A 495 5.13 36.53 0.30
CA VAL A 495 5.64 36.13 -1.01
C VAL A 495 6.80 37.03 -1.38
N PHE A 496 7.90 36.41 -1.79
CA PHE A 496 9.06 37.07 -2.37
C PHE A 496 9.42 36.39 -3.69
N GLU A 497 9.62 37.17 -4.74
CA GLU A 497 10.13 36.70 -6.03
C GLU A 497 11.11 37.73 -6.58
N GLN A 498 12.22 37.25 -7.12
CA GLN A 498 13.23 38.07 -7.75
C GLN A 498 13.76 37.37 -8.99
N GLN A 499 13.75 38.07 -10.12
CA GLN A 499 14.46 37.66 -11.33
C GLN A 499 15.61 38.61 -11.60
N THR A 500 16.78 38.06 -11.85
CA THR A 500 17.98 38.79 -12.33
C THR A 500 18.35 38.29 -13.72
N GLY A 501 18.86 39.18 -14.59
CA GLY A 501 19.08 38.87 -15.99
C GLY A 501 17.79 38.85 -16.83
N GLY A 502 17.91 39.02 -18.15
CA GLY A 502 16.75 39.18 -19.05
C GLY A 502 15.84 40.34 -18.64
N ALA A 503 14.53 40.07 -18.49
CA ALA A 503 13.53 41.02 -18.00
C ALA A 503 13.42 41.00 -16.45
N ALA A 504 14.41 41.60 -15.78
CA ALA A 504 14.52 41.59 -14.33
C ALA A 504 13.32 42.22 -13.61
N PHE A 505 12.87 41.62 -12.51
CA PHE A 505 11.83 42.16 -11.64
C PHE A 505 12.05 41.77 -10.18
N LEU A 506 11.33 42.46 -9.29
CA LEU A 506 11.27 42.16 -7.86
C LEU A 506 9.82 42.29 -7.38
N ARG A 507 9.30 41.26 -6.74
CA ARG A 507 7.97 41.25 -6.11
C ARG A 507 8.12 40.86 -4.65
N ARG A 508 7.55 41.69 -3.76
CA ARG A 508 7.45 41.39 -2.32
C ARG A 508 6.06 41.78 -1.85
N THR A 509 5.34 40.85 -1.24
CA THR A 509 3.99 41.08 -0.71
C THR A 509 3.82 40.36 0.61
N ASP A 510 3.31 41.09 1.59
CA ASP A 510 2.80 40.55 2.85
C ASP A 510 1.27 40.77 2.83
N ALA A 511 0.49 39.70 2.91
CA ALA A 511 -0.97 39.73 2.91
C ALA A 511 -1.49 39.02 4.16
N ASP A 512 -2.40 39.68 4.89
CA ASP A 512 -3.03 39.22 6.13
C ASP A 512 -4.52 38.90 5.95
#